data_AF-A0A9P7VRM6-F1
#
_entry.id   AF-A0A9P7VRM6-F1
#
_cell.length_a   1.000
_cell.length_b   1.000
_cell.length_c   1.000
_cell.angle_alpha   90.00
_cell.angle_beta   90.00
_cell.angle_gamma   90.00
#
_symmetry.space_group_name_H-M   'P 1'
#
loop_
_entity.id
_entity.type
_entity.pdbx_description
1 polymer ?
#
loop_
_entity_poly.entity_id
_entity_poly.type
_entity_poly.pdbx_seq_one_letter_code
_entity_poly.pdbx_strand_id
1 'polypeptide(L)'
;MVFLDLDLHQRPFSQIGSLFFKEDVSPELQSRQLYLRERDNKEPAEKYKIGPVVEKQYWYNGSADGDRPAMVSFIQATCGLVLQKAESHAASAASSSPSPSSLLSGSRPFDLPELRRLLQQCISMTPHIIPLERGLTAPYLIDPDLSRSNVIVKPSGAANVVQYIDWQGAFSLPYLLSTRLPQAVLYEGKRIASPHDPFTFPDFGLSCRTEGVRGPQAETR
;
A
#
# COMPACT_ATOMS: atom_id res chain seq x y z
N MET A 1 -5.62 13.67 12.46
CA MET A 1 -5.78 12.20 12.32
C MET A 1 -5.24 11.65 11.01
N VAL A 2 -4.90 12.50 10.02
CA VAL A 2 -4.29 12.12 8.72
C VAL A 2 -2.75 12.22 8.74
N PHE A 3 -2.13 12.53 9.89
CA PHE A 3 -0.72 12.98 9.95
C PHE A 3 0.31 11.88 9.76
N LEU A 4 0.14 10.71 10.39
CA LEU A 4 1.06 9.58 10.17
C LEU A 4 0.85 8.95 8.79
N ASP A 5 -0.39 8.97 8.29
CA ASP A 5 -0.68 8.58 6.92
C ASP A 5 0.07 9.51 5.96
N LEU A 6 0.03 10.82 6.18
CA LEU A 6 0.82 11.79 5.42
C LEU A 6 2.32 11.51 5.50
N ASP A 7 2.89 11.29 6.69
CA ASP A 7 4.33 11.06 6.89
C ASP A 7 4.85 9.80 6.17
N LEU A 8 4.08 8.71 6.22
CA LEU A 8 4.37 7.48 5.47
C LEU A 8 4.15 7.66 3.97
N HIS A 9 3.14 8.47 3.60
CA HIS A 9 2.88 8.85 2.21
C HIS A 9 3.82 9.95 1.67
N GLN A 10 4.77 10.46 2.48
CA GLN A 10 5.80 11.38 1.98
C GLN A 10 6.94 10.66 1.27
N ARG A 11 7.19 9.38 1.57
CA ARG A 11 8.35 8.62 1.07
C ARG A 11 7.87 7.42 0.25
N PRO A 12 7.55 7.62 -1.04
CA PRO A 12 7.16 6.52 -1.90
C PRO A 12 8.30 5.51 -2.02
N PHE A 13 7.95 4.22 -1.93
CA PHE A 13 8.88 3.13 -2.16
C PHE A 13 9.20 3.02 -3.66
N SER A 14 10.31 2.38 -3.98
CA SER A 14 10.75 2.19 -5.38
C SER A 14 9.92 1.15 -6.13
N GLN A 15 9.26 0.24 -5.42
CA GLN A 15 8.57 -0.91 -5.98
C GLN A 15 7.46 -1.43 -5.06
N ILE A 16 6.58 -2.27 -5.63
CA ILE A 16 5.46 -2.91 -4.95
C ILE A 16 5.94 -4.24 -4.37
N GLY A 17 5.66 -4.50 -3.09
CA GLY A 17 6.24 -5.66 -2.42
C GLY A 17 6.27 -5.54 -0.90
N SER A 18 6.67 -6.61 -0.22
CA SER A 18 6.81 -6.60 1.24
C SER A 18 8.21 -6.13 1.65
N LEU A 19 8.35 -5.66 2.90
CA LEU A 19 9.64 -5.22 3.45
C LEU A 19 10.45 -6.42 3.94
N PHE A 20 11.71 -6.50 3.55
CA PHE A 20 12.65 -7.54 3.95
C PHE A 20 13.95 -6.92 4.47
N PHE A 21 14.72 -7.70 5.24
CA PHE A 21 16.13 -7.39 5.45
C PHE A 21 16.88 -7.56 4.13
N LYS A 22 17.92 -6.74 3.92
CA LYS A 22 18.70 -6.73 2.68
C LYS A 22 19.31 -8.12 2.41
N GLU A 23 19.77 -8.79 3.44
CA GLU A 23 20.36 -10.13 3.39
C GLU A 23 19.39 -11.24 2.95
N ASP A 24 18.07 -11.02 3.11
CA ASP A 24 17.04 -12.04 2.83
C ASP A 24 16.46 -11.94 1.40
N VAL A 25 16.90 -10.96 0.61
CA VAL A 25 16.45 -10.80 -0.78
C VAL A 25 17.55 -11.15 -1.78
N SER A 26 17.15 -11.46 -3.01
CA SER A 26 18.08 -11.80 -4.09
C SER A 26 19.07 -10.66 -4.39
N PRO A 27 20.28 -10.95 -4.92
CA PRO A 27 21.29 -9.93 -5.22
C PRO A 27 20.75 -8.80 -6.12
N GLU A 28 19.84 -9.12 -7.05
CA GLU A 28 19.21 -8.13 -7.92
C GLU A 28 18.39 -7.12 -7.10
N LEU A 29 17.64 -7.59 -6.10
CA LEU A 29 16.83 -6.74 -5.21
C LEU A 29 17.68 -5.97 -4.20
N GLN A 30 18.82 -6.53 -3.77
CA GLN A 30 19.77 -5.84 -2.89
C GLN A 30 20.36 -4.57 -3.53
N SER A 31 20.56 -4.59 -4.84
CA SER A 31 21.10 -3.46 -5.60
C SER A 31 20.12 -2.29 -5.77
N ARG A 32 18.82 -2.54 -5.54
CA ARG A 32 17.77 -1.54 -5.76
C ARG A 32 17.64 -0.56 -4.62
N GLN A 33 17.16 0.63 -4.96
CA GLN A 33 16.79 1.64 -3.97
C GLN A 33 15.57 1.16 -3.17
N LEU A 34 15.49 1.51 -1.88
CA LEU A 34 14.32 1.23 -1.05
C LEU A 34 13.19 2.21 -1.39
N TYR A 35 13.53 3.49 -1.44
CA TYR A 35 12.62 4.57 -1.78
C TYR A 35 12.84 5.05 -3.21
N LEU A 36 11.80 5.64 -3.80
CA LEU A 36 11.85 6.16 -5.17
C LEU A 36 12.77 7.40 -5.30
N ARG A 37 12.93 8.19 -4.24
CA ARG A 37 13.77 9.39 -4.25
C ARG A 37 15.11 9.10 -3.60
N GLU A 38 16.20 9.40 -4.29
CA GLU A 38 17.56 9.15 -3.78
C GLU A 38 17.82 9.80 -2.42
N ARG A 39 17.36 11.03 -2.21
CA ARG A 39 17.52 11.75 -0.93
C ARG A 39 16.90 11.03 0.29
N ASP A 40 15.91 10.17 0.05
CA ASP A 40 15.19 9.42 1.07
C ASP A 40 15.91 8.09 1.39
N ASN A 41 16.82 7.64 0.51
CA ASN A 41 17.63 6.44 0.67
C ASN A 41 18.87 6.72 1.53
N LYS A 42 18.65 6.82 2.85
CA LYS A 42 19.71 6.88 3.88
C LYS A 42 19.80 5.54 4.62
N GLU A 43 20.19 5.53 5.89
CA GLU A 43 20.37 4.31 6.70
C GLU A 43 19.26 3.22 6.57
N PRO A 44 17.95 3.54 6.47
CA PRO A 44 16.94 2.50 6.28
C PRO A 44 17.15 1.65 5.02
N ALA A 45 17.69 2.25 3.94
CA ALA A 45 17.93 1.57 2.66
C ALA A 45 19.17 0.66 2.67
N GLU A 46 20.03 0.79 3.69
CA GLU A 46 21.18 -0.09 3.92
C GLU A 46 20.74 -1.41 4.56
N LYS A 47 19.73 -1.34 5.42
CA LYS A 47 19.20 -2.48 6.18
C LYS A 47 18.02 -3.17 5.51
N TYR A 48 17.15 -2.41 4.85
CA TYR A 48 15.88 -2.92 4.33
C TYR A 48 15.79 -2.79 2.81
N LYS A 49 15.09 -3.75 2.21
CA LYS A 49 14.74 -3.79 0.79
C LYS A 49 13.29 -4.19 0.61
N ILE A 50 12.72 -3.84 -0.54
CA ILE A 50 11.44 -4.40 -0.94
C ILE A 50 11.71 -5.73 -1.65
N GLY A 51 11.02 -6.77 -1.20
CA GLY A 51 11.02 -8.09 -1.80
C GLY A 51 9.65 -8.44 -2.38
N PRO A 52 9.43 -9.72 -2.73
CA PRO A 52 8.14 -10.20 -3.21
C PRO A 52 7.01 -9.91 -2.20
N VAL A 53 5.79 -9.72 -2.68
CA VAL A 53 4.62 -9.59 -1.79
C VAL A 53 4.42 -10.90 -1.04
N VAL A 54 4.36 -10.89 0.29
CA VAL A 54 4.13 -12.11 1.12
C VAL A 54 2.66 -12.41 1.41
N GLU A 55 1.78 -11.48 1.07
CA GLU A 55 0.35 -11.59 1.38
C GLU A 55 -0.32 -12.75 0.64
N LYS A 56 -1.03 -13.62 1.37
CA LYS A 56 -1.49 -14.95 0.93
C LYS A 56 -2.31 -14.91 -0.35
N GLN A 57 -3.07 -13.84 -0.58
CA GLN A 57 -3.88 -13.67 -1.78
C GLN A 57 -3.05 -13.62 -3.07
N TYR A 58 -1.80 -13.17 -2.99
CA TYR A 58 -0.85 -13.08 -4.11
C TYR A 58 0.03 -14.31 -4.27
N TRP A 59 -0.13 -15.33 -3.41
CA TRP A 59 0.59 -16.59 -3.50
C TRP A 59 -0.29 -17.68 -4.11
N TYR A 60 0.29 -18.45 -5.02
CA TYR A 60 -0.29 -19.66 -5.58
C TYR A 60 0.78 -20.59 -6.13
N ASN A 61 0.70 -21.88 -5.79
CA ASN A 61 1.54 -22.94 -6.33
C ASN A 61 3.07 -22.65 -6.34
N GLY A 62 3.58 -22.01 -5.29
CA GLY A 62 5.03 -21.75 -5.13
C GLY A 62 5.59 -20.59 -5.96
N SER A 63 4.80 -19.93 -6.81
CA SER A 63 5.24 -18.79 -7.60
C SER A 63 4.75 -17.47 -7.01
N ALA A 64 5.62 -16.79 -6.27
CA ALA A 64 5.55 -15.35 -6.07
C ALA A 64 6.33 -14.63 -7.20
N ASP A 65 6.24 -15.16 -8.43
CA ASP A 65 7.17 -14.77 -9.49
C ASP A 65 6.90 -13.35 -9.98
N GLY A 66 8.00 -12.62 -10.12
CA GLY A 66 8.05 -11.26 -10.64
C GLY A 66 8.25 -10.22 -9.56
N ASP A 67 9.43 -9.63 -9.58
CA ASP A 67 9.62 -8.23 -9.22
C ASP A 67 8.54 -7.35 -9.88
N ARG A 68 7.86 -6.52 -9.08
CA ARG A 68 6.71 -5.70 -9.51
C ARG A 68 7.03 -4.21 -9.31
N PRO A 69 7.91 -3.63 -10.12
CA PRO A 69 8.34 -2.25 -9.92
C PRO A 69 7.22 -1.25 -10.21
N ALA A 70 6.21 -1.62 -11.01
CA ALA A 70 5.17 -0.71 -11.48
C ALA A 70 3.76 -1.26 -11.28
N MET A 71 2.79 -0.34 -11.13
CA MET A 71 1.36 -0.67 -10.99
C MET A 71 0.82 -1.49 -12.17
N VAL A 72 1.31 -1.23 -13.40
CA VAL A 72 0.92 -1.98 -14.61
C VAL A 72 1.24 -3.46 -14.45
N SER A 73 2.51 -3.79 -14.18
CA SER A 73 2.95 -5.18 -14.06
C SER A 73 2.30 -5.86 -12.85
N PHE A 74 2.01 -5.11 -11.79
CA PHE A 74 1.28 -5.61 -10.63
C PHE A 74 -0.15 -6.03 -10.95
N ILE A 75 -0.93 -5.18 -11.61
CA ILE A 75 -2.33 -5.50 -11.97
C ILE A 75 -2.36 -6.67 -12.96
N GLN A 76 -1.50 -6.65 -13.97
CA GLN A 76 -1.44 -7.71 -14.98
C GLN A 76 -1.13 -9.07 -14.34
N ALA A 77 -0.14 -9.11 -13.46
CA ALA A 77 0.20 -10.34 -12.76
C ALA A 77 -0.87 -10.79 -11.77
N THR A 78 -1.55 -9.85 -11.10
CA THR A 78 -2.70 -10.17 -10.24
C THR A 78 -3.83 -10.82 -11.06
N CYS A 79 -4.13 -10.28 -12.24
CA CYS A 79 -5.11 -10.87 -13.15
C CYS A 79 -4.69 -12.28 -13.62
N GLY A 80 -3.41 -12.45 -13.98
CA GLY A 80 -2.86 -13.76 -14.37
C GLY A 80 -2.94 -14.79 -13.24
N LEU A 81 -2.63 -14.38 -12.01
CA LEU A 81 -2.75 -15.22 -10.83
C LEU A 81 -4.19 -15.66 -10.56
N VAL A 82 -5.15 -14.73 -10.68
CA VAL A 82 -6.58 -15.05 -10.51
C VAL A 82 -7.04 -16.02 -11.59
N LEU A 83 -6.59 -15.86 -12.84
CA LEU A 83 -6.90 -16.78 -13.92
C LEU A 83 -6.35 -18.19 -13.63
N GLN A 84 -5.09 -18.30 -13.22
CA GLN A 84 -4.47 -19.57 -12.87
C GLN A 84 -5.20 -20.26 -11.70
N LYS A 85 -5.59 -19.49 -10.67
CA LYS A 85 -6.42 -19.98 -9.56
C LYS A 85 -7.78 -20.48 -10.03
N ALA A 86 -8.39 -19.82 -11.02
CA ALA A 86 -9.68 -20.23 -11.56
C ALA A 86 -9.60 -21.51 -12.37
N GLU A 87 -8.60 -21.60 -13.25
CA GLU A 87 -8.39 -22.77 -14.11
C GLU A 87 -8.06 -24.02 -13.29
N SER A 88 -7.15 -23.88 -12.32
CA SER A 88 -6.83 -24.95 -11.37
C SER A 88 -8.04 -25.37 -10.52
N HIS A 89 -8.83 -24.43 -10.03
CA HIS A 89 -10.03 -24.75 -9.25
C HIS A 89 -11.08 -25.49 -10.10
N ALA A 90 -11.30 -25.06 -11.34
CA ALA A 90 -12.21 -25.74 -12.26
C ALA A 90 -11.72 -27.16 -12.60
N ALA A 91 -10.41 -27.35 -12.80
CA ALA A 91 -9.81 -28.66 -13.03
C ALA A 91 -9.95 -29.57 -11.79
N SER A 92 -9.75 -29.04 -10.58
CA SER A 92 -9.91 -29.81 -9.33
C SER A 92 -11.37 -30.07 -8.94
N ALA A 93 -12.29 -29.17 -9.26
CA ALA A 93 -13.73 -29.35 -9.03
C ALA A 93 -14.29 -30.50 -9.88
N ALA A 94 -13.71 -30.77 -11.04
CA ALA A 94 -13.99 -31.96 -11.83
C ALA A 94 -13.50 -33.28 -11.16
N SER A 95 -12.66 -33.19 -10.11
CA SER A 95 -12.05 -34.34 -9.41
C SER A 95 -12.39 -34.49 -7.92
N SER A 96 -13.24 -33.62 -7.34
CA SER A 96 -13.75 -33.58 -5.94
C SER A 96 -13.04 -32.63 -4.94
N SER A 97 -13.89 -32.04 -4.09
CA SER A 97 -13.73 -31.15 -2.89
C SER A 97 -13.26 -29.69 -3.10
N PRO A 98 -14.12 -28.69 -2.79
CA PRO A 98 -13.76 -27.28 -2.87
C PRO A 98 -12.95 -26.84 -1.64
N SER A 99 -11.79 -26.22 -1.87
CA SER A 99 -11.03 -25.55 -0.81
C SER A 99 -11.68 -24.20 -0.46
N PRO A 100 -11.92 -23.83 0.81
CA PRO A 100 -12.84 -22.74 1.18
C PRO A 100 -12.27 -21.32 1.05
N SER A 101 -11.05 -21.14 0.58
CA SER A 101 -10.32 -19.87 0.71
C SER A 101 -9.76 -19.37 -0.62
N SER A 102 -10.63 -19.19 -1.61
CA SER A 102 -10.30 -18.52 -2.87
C SER A 102 -11.25 -17.35 -3.10
N LEU A 103 -10.75 -16.27 -3.72
CA LEU A 103 -11.58 -15.17 -4.27
C LEU A 103 -12.65 -15.67 -5.26
N LEU A 104 -12.58 -16.95 -5.62
CA LEU A 104 -13.41 -17.64 -6.60
C LEU A 104 -14.39 -18.63 -5.95
N SER A 105 -14.55 -18.64 -4.62
CA SER A 105 -15.48 -19.55 -3.93
C SER A 105 -16.94 -19.45 -4.41
N GLY A 106 -17.30 -18.40 -5.17
CA GLY A 106 -18.60 -18.24 -5.82
C GLY A 106 -18.65 -18.56 -7.32
N SER A 107 -17.51 -18.76 -7.99
CA SER A 107 -17.43 -18.97 -9.45
C SER A 107 -17.61 -20.45 -9.79
N ARG A 108 -18.55 -20.75 -10.68
CA ARG A 108 -18.81 -22.11 -11.16
C ARG A 108 -17.88 -22.42 -12.34
N PRO A 109 -17.60 -23.71 -12.64
CA PRO A 109 -16.77 -24.09 -13.80
C PRO A 109 -17.26 -23.52 -15.13
N PHE A 110 -18.58 -23.30 -15.29
CA PHE A 110 -19.16 -22.68 -16.49
C PHE A 110 -18.84 -21.18 -16.63
N ASP A 111 -18.51 -20.48 -15.53
CA ASP A 111 -18.18 -19.05 -15.57
C ASP A 111 -16.74 -18.79 -16.07
N LEU A 112 -15.92 -19.85 -16.17
CA LEU A 112 -14.49 -19.74 -16.49
C LEU A 112 -14.20 -19.07 -17.84
N PRO A 113 -14.92 -19.33 -18.96
CA PRO A 113 -14.68 -18.66 -20.22
C PRO A 113 -14.90 -17.14 -20.13
N GLU A 114 -15.96 -16.72 -19.44
CA GLU A 114 -16.28 -15.31 -19.26
C GLU A 114 -15.30 -14.62 -18.32
N LEU A 115 -14.94 -15.27 -17.20
CA LEU A 115 -13.91 -14.79 -16.30
C LEU A 115 -12.56 -14.60 -17.02
N ARG A 116 -12.15 -15.58 -17.85
CA ARG A 116 -10.94 -15.49 -18.67
C ARG A 116 -11.00 -14.29 -19.60
N ARG A 117 -12.12 -14.11 -20.31
CA ARG A 117 -12.33 -12.98 -21.23
C ARG A 117 -12.20 -11.65 -20.51
N LEU A 118 -12.84 -11.50 -19.34
CA LEU A 118 -12.80 -10.27 -18.53
C LEU A 118 -11.39 -9.99 -17.99
N LEU A 119 -10.70 -10.99 -17.45
CA LEU A 119 -9.33 -10.83 -16.93
C LEU A 119 -8.33 -10.47 -18.05
N GLN A 120 -8.46 -11.07 -19.22
CA GLN A 120 -7.64 -10.71 -20.39
C GLN A 120 -7.92 -9.26 -20.84
N GLN A 121 -9.18 -8.83 -20.82
CA GLN A 121 -9.52 -7.43 -21.07
C GLN A 121 -8.87 -6.51 -20.04
N CYS A 122 -8.95 -6.83 -18.74
CA CYS A 122 -8.27 -6.07 -17.69
C CYS A 122 -6.76 -5.95 -17.95
N ILE A 123 -6.08 -7.04 -18.29
CA ILE A 123 -4.64 -7.06 -18.62
C ILE A 123 -4.35 -6.12 -19.79
N SER A 124 -5.16 -6.17 -20.86
CA SER A 124 -4.97 -5.35 -22.07
C SER A 124 -5.25 -3.86 -21.83
N MET A 125 -6.24 -3.54 -20.99
CA MET A 125 -6.64 -2.16 -20.69
C MET A 125 -5.75 -1.51 -19.63
N THR A 126 -5.07 -2.30 -18.80
CA THR A 126 -4.26 -1.82 -17.66
C THR A 126 -3.34 -0.63 -18.02
N PRO A 127 -2.55 -0.66 -19.12
CA PRO A 127 -1.66 0.47 -19.47
C PRO A 127 -2.40 1.77 -19.82
N HIS A 128 -3.69 1.69 -20.15
CA HIS A 128 -4.51 2.81 -20.61
C HIS A 128 -5.40 3.41 -19.52
N ILE A 129 -5.64 2.67 -18.43
CA ILE A 129 -6.53 3.09 -17.33
C ILE A 129 -5.77 3.56 -16.09
N ILE A 130 -4.46 3.31 -16.01
CA ILE A 130 -3.63 3.77 -14.90
C ILE A 130 -3.40 5.28 -15.03
N PRO A 131 -3.71 6.08 -13.99
CA PRO A 131 -3.47 7.51 -14.02
C PRO A 131 -1.99 7.86 -14.16
N LEU A 132 -1.68 8.97 -14.83
CA LEU A 132 -0.31 9.49 -14.93
C LEU A 132 0.16 10.13 -13.61
N GLU A 133 -0.77 10.42 -12.71
CA GLU A 133 -0.46 11.08 -11.44
C GLU A 133 0.35 10.15 -10.53
N ARG A 134 1.58 10.58 -10.23
CA ARG A 134 2.52 9.81 -9.40
C ARG A 134 2.05 9.64 -7.96
N GLY A 135 1.30 10.60 -7.41
CA GLY A 135 0.74 10.47 -6.06
C GLY A 135 -0.24 9.30 -5.91
N LEU A 136 -0.92 8.92 -7.00
CA LEU A 136 -1.90 7.85 -6.99
C LEU A 136 -1.31 6.47 -7.35
N THR A 137 -0.18 6.48 -8.05
CA THR A 137 0.46 5.28 -8.63
C THR A 137 1.75 4.89 -7.92
N ALA A 138 2.37 5.80 -7.16
CA ALA A 138 3.53 5.48 -6.36
C ALA A 138 3.14 4.55 -5.19
N PRO A 139 3.99 3.59 -4.85
CA PRO A 139 3.66 2.64 -3.80
C PRO A 139 4.09 3.17 -2.43
N TYR A 140 3.22 2.97 -1.45
CA TYR A 140 3.39 3.42 -0.07
C TYR A 140 3.21 2.24 0.88
N LEU A 141 3.81 2.32 2.06
CA LEU A 141 3.65 1.26 3.05
C LEU A 141 2.23 1.28 3.59
N ILE A 142 1.52 0.17 3.41
CA ILE A 142 0.16 0.00 3.91
C ILE A 142 0.20 -0.98 5.08
N ASP A 143 -0.47 -0.58 6.16
CA ASP A 143 -0.80 -1.47 7.27
C ASP A 143 -2.07 -2.28 6.92
N PRO A 144 -2.00 -3.62 6.86
CA PRO A 144 -3.13 -4.46 6.49
C PRO A 144 -4.24 -4.51 7.55
N ASP A 145 -3.92 -4.20 8.82
CA ASP A 145 -4.86 -4.24 9.94
C ASP A 145 -4.81 -2.96 10.79
N LEU A 146 -5.06 -1.83 10.13
CA LEU A 146 -5.19 -0.55 10.82
C LEU A 146 -6.59 -0.41 11.49
N SER A 147 -6.78 -1.23 12.52
CA SER A 147 -7.91 -1.21 13.46
C SER A 147 -7.66 -0.22 14.60
N ARG A 148 -8.72 0.15 15.35
CA ARG A 148 -8.57 1.11 16.47
C ARG A 148 -7.68 0.60 17.59
N SER A 149 -7.59 -0.73 17.78
CA SER A 149 -6.68 -1.35 18.75
C SER A 149 -5.20 -1.20 18.38
N ASN A 150 -4.91 -1.00 17.09
CA ASN A 150 -3.55 -0.83 16.59
C ASN A 150 -3.12 0.66 16.52
N VAL A 151 -3.93 1.56 17.10
CA VAL A 151 -3.65 3.00 17.17
C VAL A 151 -3.41 3.41 18.63
N ILE A 152 -2.19 3.81 18.93
CA ILE A 152 -1.84 4.40 20.24
C ILE A 152 -2.14 5.90 20.20
N VAL A 153 -2.89 6.38 21.19
CA VAL A 153 -3.24 7.80 21.35
C VAL A 153 -2.66 8.35 22.65
N LYS A 154 -2.58 9.69 22.78
CA LYS A 154 -2.19 10.33 24.04
C LYS A 154 -3.13 9.91 25.18
N PRO A 155 -2.62 9.72 26.41
CA PRO A 155 -3.42 9.27 27.55
C PRO A 155 -4.41 10.32 28.06
N SER A 156 -4.24 11.59 27.68
CA SER A 156 -5.13 12.69 28.06
C SER A 156 -5.22 13.74 26.95
N GLY A 157 -6.30 14.52 26.99
CA GLY A 157 -6.58 15.58 26.00
C GLY A 157 -7.26 15.05 24.73
N ALA A 158 -7.16 15.83 23.65
CA ALA A 158 -7.69 15.42 22.35
C ALA A 158 -6.99 14.14 21.85
N ALA A 159 -7.75 13.28 21.16
CA ALA A 159 -7.30 12.01 20.59
C ALA A 159 -6.26 12.22 19.48
N ASN A 160 -5.02 12.49 19.91
CA ASN A 160 -3.87 12.64 19.04
C ASN A 160 -3.16 11.29 18.94
N VAL A 161 -3.05 10.78 17.71
CA VAL A 161 -2.31 9.54 17.44
C VAL A 161 -0.84 9.77 17.73
N VAL A 162 -0.26 8.88 18.52
CA VAL A 162 1.16 8.84 18.89
C VAL A 162 1.90 7.86 18.00
N GLN A 163 1.33 6.66 17.80
CA GLN A 163 2.00 5.59 17.07
C GLN A 163 0.99 4.57 16.53
N TYR A 164 1.34 3.93 15.41
CA TYR A 164 0.70 2.71 14.93
C TYR A 164 1.57 1.50 15.26
N ILE A 165 0.91 0.42 15.66
CA ILE A 165 1.55 -0.86 15.97
C ILE A 165 1.03 -1.93 15.03
N ASP A 166 1.53 -3.16 15.21
CA ASP A 166 1.03 -4.32 14.48
C ASP A 166 1.29 -4.28 12.96
N TRP A 167 2.49 -3.82 12.58
CA TRP A 167 2.95 -3.76 11.18
C TRP A 167 3.19 -5.13 10.51
N GLN A 168 2.76 -6.22 11.12
CA GLN A 168 2.91 -7.55 10.53
C GLN A 168 2.07 -7.66 9.25
N GLY A 169 2.67 -8.20 8.19
CA GLY A 169 2.02 -8.25 6.88
C GLY A 169 1.98 -6.92 6.13
N ALA A 170 2.58 -5.83 6.66
CA ALA A 170 2.69 -4.57 5.94
C ALA A 170 3.46 -4.73 4.62
N PHE A 171 2.96 -4.07 3.58
CA PHE A 171 3.57 -4.10 2.26
C PHE A 171 3.35 -2.81 1.50
N SER A 172 4.28 -2.54 0.60
CA SER A 172 4.29 -1.39 -0.29
C SER A 172 3.31 -1.61 -1.45
N LEU A 173 2.31 -0.74 -1.60
CA LEU A 173 1.28 -0.81 -2.64
C LEU A 173 0.80 0.60 -3.04
N PRO A 174 0.42 0.85 -4.31
CA PRO A 174 -0.16 2.12 -4.73
C PRO A 174 -1.50 2.40 -4.05
N TYR A 175 -1.76 3.67 -3.75
CA TYR A 175 -2.98 4.11 -3.06
C TYR A 175 -4.25 3.65 -3.79
N LEU A 176 -4.29 3.74 -5.12
CA LEU A 176 -5.42 3.30 -5.94
C LEU A 176 -5.75 1.81 -5.82
N LEU A 177 -4.79 0.99 -5.37
CA LEU A 177 -5.00 -0.44 -5.13
C LEU A 177 -5.32 -0.74 -3.66
N SER A 178 -5.29 0.26 -2.79
CA SER A 178 -5.78 0.14 -1.42
C SER A 178 -7.31 0.11 -1.45
N THR A 179 -7.88 -1.10 -1.32
CA THR A 179 -9.31 -1.34 -1.55
C THR A 179 -10.20 -0.95 -0.36
N ARG A 180 -9.63 -0.53 0.78
CA ARG A 180 -10.39 -0.29 2.00
C ARG A 180 -9.86 0.92 2.77
N LEU A 181 -10.79 1.78 3.19
CA LEU A 181 -10.51 2.74 4.25
C LEU A 181 -10.30 1.96 5.56
N PRO A 182 -9.20 2.19 6.29
CA PRO A 182 -8.97 1.57 7.58
C PRO A 182 -10.13 1.77 8.56
N GLN A 183 -10.43 0.75 9.37
CA GLN A 183 -11.48 0.87 10.40
C GLN A 183 -11.17 1.98 11.41
N ALA A 184 -9.89 2.26 11.65
CA ALA A 184 -9.47 3.36 12.51
C ALA A 184 -10.01 4.73 12.04
N VAL A 185 -10.19 4.93 10.73
CA VAL A 185 -10.68 6.20 10.15
C VAL A 185 -12.13 6.13 9.68
N LEU A 186 -12.74 4.95 9.70
CA LEU A 186 -14.13 4.77 9.29
C LEU A 186 -15.08 5.41 10.31
N TYR A 187 -15.87 6.37 9.81
CA TYR A 187 -16.93 6.98 10.59
C TYR A 187 -18.18 6.09 10.59
N GLU A 188 -18.56 5.59 11.77
CA GLU A 188 -19.70 4.67 11.95
C GLU A 188 -21.06 5.38 12.12
N GLY A 189 -21.15 6.68 11.84
CA GLY A 189 -22.42 7.42 11.96
C GLY A 189 -22.85 7.74 13.40
N LYS A 190 -21.99 7.50 14.40
CA LYS A 190 -22.27 7.89 15.80
C LYS A 190 -22.12 9.40 15.95
N ARG A 191 -23.00 10.04 16.73
CA ARG A 191 -22.92 11.48 17.01
C ARG A 191 -21.55 11.81 17.61
N ILE A 192 -20.74 12.57 16.87
CA ILE A 192 -19.54 13.19 17.42
C ILE A 192 -20.04 14.40 18.18
N ALA A 193 -19.80 14.45 19.49
CA ALA A 193 -20.03 15.68 20.24
C ALA A 193 -19.17 16.76 19.58
N SER A 194 -19.79 17.83 19.09
CA SER A 194 -19.04 18.95 18.54
C SER A 194 -18.04 19.39 19.60
N PRO A 195 -16.75 19.56 19.26
CA PRO A 195 -15.85 20.25 20.18
C PRO A 195 -16.50 21.57 20.60
N HIS A 196 -16.25 21.98 21.84
CA HIS A 196 -16.82 23.21 22.41
C HIS A 196 -16.54 24.45 21.54
N ASP A 197 -15.51 24.38 20.70
CA ASP A 197 -15.27 25.31 19.59
C ASP A 197 -15.10 24.51 18.27
N PRO A 198 -16.02 24.65 17.29
CA PRO A 198 -15.98 23.95 16.00
C PRO A 198 -14.88 24.46 15.06
N PHE A 199 -14.17 25.54 15.42
CA PHE A 199 -13.09 26.13 14.63
C PHE A 199 -11.71 25.95 15.26
N THR A 200 -11.61 25.31 16.44
CA THR A 200 -10.31 24.89 16.95
C THR A 200 -9.80 23.74 16.09
N PHE A 201 -9.03 24.07 15.08
CA PHE A 201 -8.21 23.10 14.40
C PHE A 201 -7.26 22.48 15.45
N PRO A 202 -7.12 21.14 15.50
CA PRO A 202 -6.06 20.54 16.30
C PRO A 202 -4.75 21.19 15.88
N ASP A 203 -3.93 21.59 16.84
CA ASP A 203 -2.67 22.31 16.58
C ASP A 203 -1.80 21.48 15.62
N PHE A 204 -1.84 21.85 14.34
CA PHE A 204 -1.17 21.15 13.26
C PHE A 204 0.25 21.68 13.26
N GLY A 205 1.16 21.05 14.00
CA GLY A 205 2.57 21.42 14.18
C GLY A 205 3.44 21.45 12.91
N LEU A 206 2.91 21.94 11.79
CA LEU A 206 3.62 22.36 10.60
C LEU A 206 4.43 23.61 10.95
N SER A 207 5.57 23.41 11.60
CA SER A 207 6.66 24.38 11.48
C SER A 207 7.11 24.36 10.02
N CYS A 208 6.47 25.19 9.20
CA CYS A 208 7.08 25.63 7.96
C CYS A 208 8.36 26.36 8.37
N ARG A 209 9.51 25.70 8.22
CA ARG A 209 10.80 26.39 8.23
C ARG A 209 10.84 27.28 7.00
N THR A 210 10.34 28.51 7.13
CA THR A 210 10.71 29.58 6.23
C THR A 210 12.18 29.89 6.52
N GLU A 211 13.09 29.32 5.72
CA GLU A 211 14.45 29.82 5.66
C GLU A 211 14.38 31.28 5.25
N GLY A 212 14.76 32.16 6.19
CA GLY A 212 14.83 33.59 5.96
C GLY A 212 15.84 33.89 4.87
N VAL A 213 15.35 34.35 3.72
CA VAL A 213 16.18 35.02 2.71
C VAL A 213 16.72 36.30 3.36
N ARG A 214 17.99 36.27 3.74
CA ARG A 214 18.72 37.42 4.26
C ARG A 214 19.03 38.33 3.07
N GLY A 215 18.27 39.41 2.90
CA GLY A 215 18.56 40.46 1.93
C GLY A 215 19.87 41.20 2.26
N PRO A 216 20.55 41.80 1.26
CA PRO A 216 21.86 42.40 1.45
C PRO A 216 21.77 43.67 2.32
N GLN A 217 22.74 43.82 3.23
CA GLN A 217 22.94 45.02 4.03
C GLN A 217 23.31 46.19 3.11
N ALA A 218 22.54 47.27 3.20
CA ALA A 218 22.91 48.55 2.59
C ALA A 218 23.99 49.22 3.46
N GLU A 219 25.19 49.40 2.91
CA GLU A 219 26.21 50.28 3.47
C GLU A 219 25.80 51.74 3.26
N THR A 220 25.61 52.45 4.38
CA THR A 220 25.53 53.91 4.42
C THR A 220 26.91 54.53 4.20
N ARG A 221 27.01 55.41 3.21
CA ARG A 221 27.91 56.57 3.20
C ARG A 221 27.12 57.80 2.77
#